data_AF-A0A2A9NVZ9-F1
#
_entry.id   AF-A0A2A9NVZ9-F1
#
_cell.length_a   1.000
_cell.length_b   1.000
_cell.length_c   1.000
_cell.angle_alpha   90.00
_cell.angle_beta   90.00
_cell.angle_gamma   90.00
#
_symmetry.space_group_name_H-M   'P 1'
#
loop_
_entity.id
_entity.type
_entity.pdbx_description
1 polymer ?
#
loop_
_entity_poly.entity_id
_entity_poly.type
_entity_poly.pdbx_seq_one_letter_code
_entity_poly.pdbx_strand_id
1 'polypeptide(L)'
;MSLARARFAYIRPRSIFGPTNHRLASTASQHKEHHEESHHREDFNSPIWRNTLIATAVIVAAYRYAPAPGEDVYLTKWIGLYKTPIDTWLDMNANHTAKQQEVSESNILLNDAQKERAHRYRYPEIINQSSPFLNGVGM
;
A
#
# COMPACT_ATOMS: atom_id res chain seq x y z
N MET A 1 -23.30 -3.28 -28.65
CA MET A 1 -22.47 -4.49 -28.47
C MET A 1 -21.43 -4.22 -27.38
N SER A 2 -21.07 -5.26 -26.64
CA SER A 2 -20.00 -5.34 -25.64
C SER A 2 -20.38 -5.05 -24.18
N LEU A 3 -20.98 -6.07 -23.57
CA LEU A 3 -20.95 -6.34 -22.14
C LEU A 3 -19.58 -6.94 -21.80
N ALA A 4 -18.57 -6.12 -21.52
CA ALA A 4 -17.24 -6.61 -21.18
C ALA A 4 -16.51 -5.66 -20.23
N ARG A 5 -16.88 -5.66 -18.95
CA ARG A 5 -16.00 -5.35 -17.81
C ARG A 5 -16.80 -5.30 -16.51
N ALA A 6 -16.90 -6.44 -15.83
CA ALA A 6 -17.16 -6.51 -14.38
C ALA A 6 -16.98 -7.96 -13.92
N ARG A 7 -15.78 -8.50 -14.07
CA ARG A 7 -15.30 -9.63 -13.25
C ARG A 7 -13.99 -9.18 -12.64
N PHE A 8 -13.77 -9.59 -11.38
CA PHE A 8 -12.68 -9.20 -10.46
C PHE A 8 -12.98 -8.02 -9.54
N ALA A 9 -13.77 -8.27 -8.48
CA ALA A 9 -13.55 -7.68 -7.15
C ALA A 9 -14.46 -8.34 -6.09
N TYR A 10 -14.37 -9.66 -5.93
CA TYR A 10 -14.67 -10.29 -4.64
C TYR A 10 -13.44 -11.09 -4.25
N ILE A 11 -12.40 -10.35 -3.85
CA ILE A 11 -11.26 -10.90 -3.15
C ILE A 11 -11.78 -11.34 -1.77
N ARG A 12 -12.07 -12.64 -1.67
CA ARG A 12 -12.32 -13.30 -0.38
C ARG A 12 -11.12 -13.02 0.51
N PRO A 13 -11.28 -12.54 1.76
CA PRO A 13 -10.17 -12.52 2.69
C PRO A 13 -9.73 -13.96 2.92
N ARG A 14 -8.49 -14.27 2.54
CA ARG A 14 -7.82 -15.53 2.86
C ARG A 14 -7.62 -15.51 4.37
N SER A 15 -8.45 -16.26 5.10
CA SER A 15 -8.25 -16.55 6.52
C SER A 15 -6.86 -17.15 6.67
N ILE A 16 -5.94 -16.36 7.23
CA ILE A 16 -4.63 -16.81 7.67
C ILE A 16 -4.94 -17.64 8.92
N PHE A 17 -4.82 -18.96 8.81
CA PHE A 17 -4.89 -19.90 9.90
C PHE A 17 -4.07 -19.36 11.10
N GLY A 18 -4.76 -18.85 12.12
CA GLY A 18 -4.18 -18.66 13.43
C GLY A 18 -3.89 -20.04 14.03
N PRO A 19 -2.84 -20.18 14.88
CA PRO A 19 -2.56 -21.46 15.51
C PRO A 19 -3.78 -21.90 16.32
N THR A 20 -4.38 -23.03 15.95
CA THR A 20 -5.40 -23.71 16.74
C THR A 20 -4.75 -24.16 18.04
N ASN A 21 -5.00 -23.42 19.12
CA ASN A 21 -4.70 -23.86 20.48
C ASN A 21 -5.56 -25.10 20.78
N HIS A 22 -4.99 -26.29 20.60
CA HIS A 22 -5.56 -27.50 21.15
C HIS A 22 -5.42 -27.46 22.67
N ARG A 23 -6.51 -27.07 23.36
CA ARG A 23 -6.69 -27.41 24.77
C ARG A 23 -6.93 -28.92 24.84
N LEU A 24 -5.88 -29.68 25.12
CA LEU A 24 -6.00 -31.08 25.51
C LEU A 24 -6.73 -31.10 26.86
N ALA A 25 -7.92 -31.70 26.86
CA ALA A 25 -8.67 -31.96 28.07
C ALA A 25 -7.82 -32.86 28.99
N SER A 26 -7.61 -32.38 30.21
CA SER A 26 -6.90 -33.10 31.27
C SER A 26 -7.75 -34.26 31.77
N THR A 27 -7.39 -35.49 31.38
CA THR A 27 -7.74 -36.68 32.16
C THR A 27 -6.65 -36.90 33.19
N ALA A 28 -7.00 -36.68 34.46
CA ALA A 28 -6.14 -36.92 35.60
C ALA A 28 -6.01 -38.42 35.87
N SER A 29 -4.79 -38.94 35.87
CA SER A 29 -4.43 -40.18 36.57
C SER A 29 -2.93 -40.24 36.86
N GLN A 30 -2.61 -39.89 38.11
CA GLN A 30 -1.65 -40.53 39.02
C GLN A 30 -0.15 -40.69 38.67
N HIS A 31 0.63 -40.01 39.53
CA HIS A 31 1.99 -40.27 40.03
C HIS A 31 2.65 -41.63 39.70
N LYS A 32 3.89 -41.55 39.19
CA LYS A 32 5.03 -42.32 39.71
C LYS A 32 6.33 -41.57 39.45
N GLU A 33 7.09 -41.39 40.53
CA GLU A 33 8.48 -40.92 40.57
C GLU A 33 9.35 -41.71 39.58
N HIS A 34 10.22 -41.00 38.86
CA HIS A 34 11.60 -41.41 38.63
C HIS A 34 12.40 -40.13 38.35
N HIS A 35 13.14 -39.68 39.36
CA HIS A 35 14.25 -38.75 39.18
C HIS A 35 15.34 -39.49 38.40
N GLU A 36 15.33 -39.38 37.08
CA GLU A 36 16.54 -39.54 36.30
C GLU A 36 16.92 -38.16 35.77
N GLU A 37 17.93 -37.56 36.40
CA GLU A 37 18.70 -36.47 35.80
C GLU A 37 19.33 -36.97 34.51
N SER A 38 18.56 -36.94 33.44
CA SER A 38 19.05 -37.13 32.08
C SER A 38 19.87 -35.90 31.72
N HIS A 39 21.11 -35.85 32.20
CA HIS A 39 22.10 -34.90 31.72
C HIS A 39 22.24 -35.09 30.20
N HIS A 40 21.61 -34.20 29.42
CA HIS A 40 21.86 -34.14 28.00
C HIS A 40 23.35 -33.84 27.81
N ARG A 41 24.12 -34.83 27.32
CA ARG A 41 25.51 -34.60 26.91
C ARG A 41 25.48 -33.61 25.76
N GLU A 42 25.86 -32.37 26.03
CA GLU A 42 26.04 -31.36 25.00
C GLU A 42 27.36 -31.64 24.27
N ASP A 43 27.30 -32.56 23.31
CA ASP A 43 28.43 -32.83 22.43
C ASP A 43 28.63 -31.64 21.48
N PHE A 44 29.90 -31.35 21.14
CA PHE A 44 30.25 -30.29 20.18
C PHE A 44 29.72 -30.54 18.75
N ASN A 45 29.16 -31.72 18.50
CA ASN A 45 28.48 -32.07 17.25
C ASN A 45 26.96 -31.88 17.32
N SER A 46 26.45 -31.22 18.36
CA SER A 46 25.03 -30.90 18.44
C SER A 46 24.61 -29.98 17.28
N PRO A 47 23.34 -30.05 16.82
CA PRO A 47 22.85 -29.18 15.75
C PRO A 47 23.06 -27.69 16.03
N ILE A 48 23.07 -27.30 17.31
CA ILE A 48 23.29 -25.92 17.75
C ILE A 48 24.74 -25.51 17.43
N TRP A 49 25.74 -26.27 17.88
CA TRP A 49 27.15 -25.97 17.62
C TRP A 49 27.52 -26.04 16.14
N ARG A 50 26.94 -26.99 15.40
CA ARG A 50 27.13 -27.06 13.95
C ARG A 50 26.57 -25.83 13.25
N ASN A 51 25.35 -25.42 13.60
CA ASN A 51 24.71 -24.27 12.96
C ASN A 51 25.43 -22.96 13.32
N THR A 52 25.95 -22.81 14.54
CA THR A 52 26.74 -21.63 14.93
C THR A 52 28.08 -21.57 14.21
N LEU A 53 28.77 -22.71 14.03
CA LEU A 53 30.00 -22.77 13.22
C LEU A 53 29.75 -22.44 11.75
N ILE A 54 28.65 -22.93 11.17
CA ILE A 54 28.27 -22.57 9.79
C ILE A 54 27.94 -21.08 9.70
N ALA A 55 27.14 -20.55 10.62
CA ALA A 55 26.77 -19.14 10.62
C ALA A 55 28.00 -18.22 10.76
N THR A 56 28.91 -18.54 11.67
CA THR A 56 30.16 -17.78 11.84
C THR A 56 31.05 -17.86 10.61
N ALA A 57 31.19 -19.05 10.00
CA ALA A 57 31.93 -19.20 8.74
C ALA A 57 31.32 -18.39 7.59
N VAL A 58 29.98 -18.38 7.48
CA VAL A 58 29.26 -17.56 6.48
C VAL A 58 29.50 -16.07 6.70
N ILE A 59 29.47 -15.59 7.94
CA ILE A 59 29.73 -14.17 8.27
C ILE A 59 31.17 -13.78 7.92
N VAL A 60 32.15 -14.61 8.27
CA VAL A 60 33.57 -14.34 7.96
C VAL A 60 33.80 -14.33 6.45
N ALA A 61 33.22 -15.30 5.73
CA ALA A 61 33.27 -15.33 4.28
C ALA A 61 32.61 -14.09 3.66
N ALA A 62 31.44 -13.69 4.14
CA ALA A 62 30.75 -12.51 3.68
C ALA A 62 31.55 -11.22 3.93
N TYR A 63 32.26 -11.11 5.07
CA TYR A 63 33.12 -9.96 5.36
C TYR A 63 34.36 -9.93 4.46
N ARG A 64 35.00 -11.09 4.23
CA ARG A 64 36.23 -11.17 3.41
C ARG A 64 35.97 -10.98 1.93
N TYR A 65 34.83 -11.48 1.43
CA TYR A 65 34.41 -11.37 0.04
C TYR A 65 33.34 -10.29 -0.17
N ALA A 66 33.20 -9.38 0.79
CA ALA A 66 32.34 -8.22 0.64
C ALA A 66 32.86 -7.39 -0.56
N PRO A 67 32.02 -7.13 -1.56
CA PRO A 67 32.40 -6.30 -2.70
C PRO A 67 32.69 -4.87 -2.23
N ALA A 68 33.63 -4.20 -2.90
CA ALA A 68 33.88 -2.79 -2.62
C ALA A 68 32.63 -1.96 -2.96
N PRO A 69 32.36 -0.86 -2.23
CA PRO A 69 31.25 0.01 -2.54
C PRO A 69 31.43 0.61 -3.94
N GLY A 70 30.56 0.19 -4.88
CA GLY A 70 30.59 0.61 -6.28
C GLY A 70 30.93 -0.50 -7.29
N GLU A 71 31.31 -1.70 -6.84
CA GLU A 71 31.49 -2.85 -7.75
C GLU A 71 30.17 -3.58 -7.99
N ASP A 72 29.83 -3.76 -9.27
CA ASP A 72 28.69 -4.57 -9.69
C ASP A 72 28.98 -6.05 -9.44
N VAL A 73 28.55 -6.54 -8.28
CA VAL A 73 28.57 -7.96 -7.96
C VAL A 73 27.85 -8.74 -9.07
N TYR A 74 28.37 -9.93 -9.41
CA TYR A 74 27.71 -10.81 -10.38
C TYR A 74 26.23 -11.05 -10.06
N LEU A 75 25.90 -11.20 -8.77
CA LEU A 75 24.52 -11.34 -8.31
C LEU A 75 23.68 -10.08 -8.61
N THR A 76 24.23 -8.89 -8.36
CA THR A 76 23.55 -7.61 -8.68
C THR A 76 23.33 -7.46 -10.17
N LYS A 77 24.33 -7.80 -11.00
CA LYS A 77 24.21 -7.79 -12.47
C LYS A 77 23.19 -8.80 -12.97
N TRP A 78 23.15 -9.99 -12.41
CA TRP A 78 22.17 -11.03 -12.73
C TRP A 78 20.75 -10.58 -12.34
N ILE A 79 20.57 -10.02 -11.14
CA ILE A 79 19.31 -9.41 -10.72
C ILE A 79 18.91 -8.26 -11.65
N GLY A 80 19.88 -7.43 -12.06
CA GLY A 80 19.66 -6.31 -12.99
C GLY A 80 19.15 -6.75 -14.36
N LEU A 81 19.59 -7.90 -14.86
CA LEU A 81 19.17 -8.45 -16.16
C LEU A 81 17.65 -8.71 -16.24
N TYR A 82 17.03 -9.06 -15.10
CA TYR A 82 15.60 -9.36 -15.02
C TYR A 82 14.76 -8.21 -14.45
N LYS A 83 15.39 -7.12 -14.01
CA LYS A 83 14.69 -5.94 -13.50
C LYS A 83 14.34 -5.01 -14.64
N THR A 84 13.22 -4.31 -14.48
CA THR A 84 12.88 -3.21 -15.37
C THR A 84 13.90 -2.07 -15.21
N PRO A 85 14.42 -1.48 -16.31
CA PRO A 85 15.36 -0.36 -16.24
C PRO A 85 14.82 0.81 -15.42
N ILE A 86 15.71 1.57 -14.76
CA ILE A 86 15.32 2.75 -13.97
C ILE A 86 14.63 3.81 -14.85
N ASP A 87 15.06 3.94 -16.10
CA ASP A 87 14.56 4.94 -17.05
C ASP A 87 13.07 4.79 -17.34
N THR A 88 12.55 3.56 -17.37
CA THR A 88 11.12 3.33 -17.59
C THR A 88 10.28 3.83 -16.42
N TRP A 89 10.79 3.72 -15.19
CA TRP A 89 10.11 4.23 -14.01
C TRP A 89 10.14 5.76 -13.97
N LEU A 90 11.27 6.36 -14.37
CA LEU A 90 11.39 7.80 -14.50
C LEU A 90 10.41 8.36 -15.54
N ASP A 91 10.32 7.72 -16.71
CA ASP A 91 9.38 8.10 -17.76
C ASP A 91 7.93 7.93 -17.31
N MET A 92 7.58 6.81 -16.66
CA MET A 92 6.23 6.63 -16.09
C MET A 92 5.87 7.70 -15.06
N ASN A 93 6.80 8.06 -14.17
CA ASN A 93 6.59 9.10 -13.17
C ASN A 93 6.42 10.47 -13.83
N ALA A 94 7.26 10.81 -14.82
CA ALA A 94 7.13 12.05 -15.58
C ALA A 94 5.78 12.16 -16.28
N ASN A 95 5.36 11.09 -16.96
CA ASN A 95 4.06 11.01 -17.62
C ASN A 95 2.89 11.11 -16.64
N HIS A 96 2.99 10.50 -15.46
CA HIS A 96 1.96 10.60 -14.44
C HIS A 96 1.86 12.03 -13.87
N THR A 97 3.00 12.68 -13.64
CA THR A 97 3.04 14.08 -13.19
C THR A 97 2.41 15.01 -14.22
N ALA A 98 2.72 14.84 -15.51
CA ALA A 98 2.11 15.62 -16.58
C ALA A 98 0.58 15.44 -16.64
N LYS A 99 0.11 14.19 -16.60
CA LYS A 99 -1.34 13.89 -16.57
C LYS A 99 -2.03 14.46 -15.33
N GLN A 100 -1.35 14.41 -14.18
CA GLN A 100 -1.91 14.96 -12.93
C GLN A 100 -2.04 16.48 -13.01
N GLN A 101 -1.11 17.16 -13.68
CA GLN A 101 -1.23 18.59 -13.95
C GLN A 101 -2.46 18.89 -14.80
N GLU A 102 -2.68 18.17 -15.90
CA GLU A 102 -3.86 18.36 -16.77
C GLU A 102 -5.19 18.16 -16.01
N VAL A 103 -5.26 17.13 -15.16
CA VAL A 103 -6.43 16.88 -14.31
C VAL A 103 -6.62 18.00 -13.30
N SER A 104 -5.54 18.52 -12.70
CA SER A 104 -5.60 19.65 -11.78
C SER A 104 -6.12 20.91 -12.47
N GLU A 105 -5.60 21.24 -13.66
CA GLU A 105 -6.04 22.39 -14.45
C GLU A 105 -7.52 22.28 -14.83
N SER A 106 -7.96 21.10 -15.27
CA SER A 106 -9.37 20.83 -15.57
C SER A 106 -10.26 21.00 -14.34
N ASN A 107 -9.82 20.53 -13.17
CA ASN A 107 -10.56 20.71 -11.92
C ASN A 107 -10.61 22.18 -11.51
N ILE A 108 -9.53 22.94 -11.68
CA ILE A 108 -9.53 24.38 -11.40
C ILE A 108 -10.52 25.09 -12.32
N LEU A 109 -10.50 24.80 -13.63
CA LEU A 109 -11.43 25.40 -14.60
C LEU A 109 -12.90 25.15 -14.24
N LEU A 110 -13.23 23.91 -13.86
CA LEU A 110 -14.61 23.55 -13.52
C LEU A 110 -15.06 24.12 -12.17
N ASN A 111 -14.16 24.20 -11.19
CA ASN A 111 -14.48 24.74 -9.87
C ASN A 111 -14.53 26.27 -9.86
N ASP A 112 -13.74 26.94 -10.69
CA ASP A 112 -13.75 28.40 -10.82
C ASP A 112 -14.97 28.91 -11.59
N ALA A 113 -15.58 28.07 -12.43
CA ALA A 113 -16.80 28.40 -13.16
C ALA A 113 -17.97 28.69 -12.20
N GLN A 114 -18.17 29.97 -11.90
CA GLN A 114 -19.35 30.42 -11.16
C GLN A 114 -20.58 30.39 -12.07
N LYS A 115 -21.64 29.71 -11.62
CA LYS A 115 -22.94 29.84 -12.26
C LYS A 115 -23.42 31.29 -12.11
N GLU A 116 -23.85 31.90 -13.20
CA GLU A 116 -24.43 33.24 -13.16
C GLU A 116 -25.52 33.32 -12.08
N ARG A 117 -25.47 34.38 -11.27
CA ARG A 117 -26.40 34.57 -10.16
C ARG A 117 -27.78 34.93 -10.72
N ALA A 118 -28.55 33.90 -11.05
CA ALA A 118 -29.93 34.06 -11.52
C ALA A 118 -30.80 34.65 -10.40
N HIS A 119 -31.09 35.94 -10.50
CA HIS A 119 -32.01 36.61 -9.60
C HIS A 119 -33.45 36.20 -9.94
N ARG A 120 -34.04 35.33 -9.11
CA ARG A 120 -35.46 34.97 -9.21
C ARG A 120 -36.30 36.01 -8.49
N TYR A 121 -36.74 37.03 -9.22
CA TYR A 121 -37.65 38.02 -8.67
C TYR A 121 -39.06 37.41 -8.54
N ARG A 122 -39.59 37.38 -7.31
CA ARG A 122 -40.98 36.96 -7.05
C ARG A 122 -41.98 37.99 -7.55
N TYR A 123 -41.58 39.26 -7.58
CA TYR A 123 -42.39 40.40 -8.02
C TYR A 123 -41.56 41.30 -8.95
N PRO A 124 -41.51 41.01 -10.26
CA PRO A 124 -40.77 41.84 -11.21
C PRO A 124 -41.38 43.25 -11.35
N GLU A 125 -42.64 43.42 -10.96
CA GLU A 125 -43.40 44.67 -11.07
C GLU A 125 -42.85 45.82 -10.21
N ILE A 126 -42.13 45.51 -9.12
CA ILE A 126 -41.48 46.54 -8.27
C ILE A 126 -40.47 47.37 -9.06
N ILE A 127 -39.82 46.78 -10.06
CA ILE A 127 -38.87 47.49 -10.92
C ILE A 127 -39.59 48.63 -11.67
N ASN A 128 -40.81 48.38 -12.13
CA ASN A 128 -41.63 49.37 -12.83
C ASN A 128 -42.20 50.43 -11.88
N GLN A 129 -42.55 50.07 -10.64
CA GLN A 129 -43.07 51.01 -9.63
C GLN A 129 -42.01 52.00 -9.11
N SER A 130 -40.73 51.62 -9.13
CA SER A 130 -39.64 52.51 -8.70
C SER A 130 -39.18 53.50 -9.78
N SER A 131 -39.72 53.40 -11.00
CA SER A 131 -39.37 54.29 -12.10
C SER A 131 -40.01 55.68 -11.88
N PRO A 132 -39.20 56.76 -11.83
CA PRO A 132 -39.71 58.13 -11.67
C PRO A 132 -40.60 58.61 -12.82
N PHE A 133 -40.65 57.87 -13.93
CA PHE A 133 -41.41 58.20 -15.13
C PHE A 133 -42.75 57.47 -15.21
N LEU A 134 -43.05 56.58 -14.26
CA LEU A 134 -44.28 55.81 -14.17
C LEU A 134 -45.20 56.44 -13.10
N ASN A 135 -45.56 57.71 -13.30
CA ASN A 135 -46.55 58.37 -12.48
C ASN A 135 -47.94 57.81 -12.81
N GLY A 136 -48.63 57.24 -11.83
CA GLY A 136 -50.03 56.82 -11.98
C GLY A 136 -50.87 58.01 -12.43
N VAL A 137 -51.48 57.93 -13.61
CA VAL A 137 -52.43 58.93 -14.08
C VAL A 137 -53.80 58.63 -13.45
N GLY A 138 -54.18 59.43 -12.45
CA GLY A 138 -55.54 59.48 -11.91
C GLY A 138 -55.71 58.91 -10.50
N MET A 139 -56.05 59.80 -9.56
CA MET A 139 -57.08 59.56 -8.54
C MET A 139 -58.39 60.16 -9.07
#